data_AF-A0A4Q3Y1E9-F1
#
_entry.id   AF-A0A4Q3Y1E9-F1
#
_cell.length_a   1.000
_cell.length_b   1.000
_cell.length_c   1.000
_cell.angle_alpha   90.00
_cell.angle_beta   90.00
_cell.angle_gamma   90.00
#
_symmetry.space_group_name_H-M   'P 1'
#
loop_
_entity.id
_entity.type
_entity.pdbx_description
1 polymer ?
#
loop_
_entity_poly.entity_id
_entity_poly.type
_entity_poly.pdbx_seq_one_letter_code
_entity_poly.pdbx_strand_id
1 'polypeptide(L)'
;MKPEAIHLTRNVFGITRRRVATFEEPVKKSDGKGGFIDLLWKGVVVVEHKSGGKNLTRAFNQAKEYFSGLKERDLPRYVLVSDFARFRLYDLDEGQEHAFPLKDLHKNVRLFGFIAGYETRFFGEQDPVNIAAAEKLGKLHDQLTAVGYHGHYLEVFLVRLLFCLFAEDNSIFERQQFRELIELRSAEDGSDLAALLANLFQVLNTPPDKRLKNLDEQIAAFEYINGRLFAEALPLAAFDRKMRETLLDCTTLNWSRISPAIFGALFQSIMDKKARRNLGAHYTIEGNILKALRPLFLDDLRAEFE
;
A
#
# COMPACT_ATOMS: atom_id res chain seq x y z
N MET A 1 25.60 14.03 7.87
CA MET A 1 24.17 14.22 8.19
C MET A 1 23.64 15.47 7.51
N LYS A 2 22.59 15.37 6.68
CA LYS A 2 21.95 16.53 6.03
C LYS A 2 20.53 16.73 6.61
N PRO A 3 20.26 17.83 7.35
CA PRO A 3 19.05 18.05 8.15
C PRO A 3 17.70 18.17 7.40
N GLU A 4 17.67 18.23 6.08
CA GLU A 4 16.49 18.76 5.36
C GLU A 4 15.52 17.69 4.84
N ALA A 5 16.02 16.50 4.48
CA ALA A 5 15.16 15.33 4.24
C ALA A 5 14.34 14.95 5.49
N ILE A 6 14.90 15.25 6.68
CA ILE A 6 14.26 15.11 7.99
C ILE A 6 13.15 16.16 8.17
N HIS A 7 13.28 17.35 7.59
CA HIS A 7 12.32 18.45 7.77
C HIS A 7 11.04 18.24 6.95
N LEU A 8 11.16 17.78 5.70
CA LEU A 8 10.02 17.51 4.82
C LEU A 8 9.10 16.40 5.35
N THR A 9 9.66 15.25 5.72
CA THR A 9 8.88 14.08 6.16
C THR A 9 8.21 14.30 7.52
N ARG A 10 8.93 14.88 8.49
CA ARG A 10 8.44 15.03 9.87
C ARG A 10 7.63 16.30 10.12
N ASN A 11 8.07 17.46 9.60
CA ASN A 11 7.46 18.75 9.97
C ASN A 11 6.43 19.26 8.96
N VAL A 12 6.46 18.78 7.71
CA VAL A 12 5.50 19.20 6.67
C VAL A 12 4.37 18.18 6.51
N PHE A 13 4.65 16.88 6.56
CA PHE A 13 3.64 15.83 6.33
C PHE A 13 3.26 15.00 7.57
N GLY A 14 3.85 15.28 8.74
CA GLY A 14 3.48 14.61 9.99
C GLY A 14 3.79 13.10 10.03
N ILE A 15 4.68 12.61 9.18
CA ILE A 15 5.01 11.18 9.09
C ILE A 15 6.14 10.85 10.06
N THR A 16 5.92 9.86 10.94
CA THR A 16 6.88 9.47 11.97
C THR A 16 8.07 8.70 11.36
N ARG A 17 9.28 9.21 11.63
CA ARG A 17 10.59 8.86 11.01
C ARG A 17 11.02 7.39 11.01
N ARG A 18 10.41 6.52 11.82
CA ARG A 18 11.03 5.22 12.18
C ARG A 18 10.75 4.06 11.22
N ARG A 19 9.81 4.18 10.27
CA ARG A 19 9.27 3.03 9.50
C ARG A 19 8.70 3.38 8.10
N VAL A 20 9.30 4.31 7.36
CA VAL A 20 8.75 4.73 6.04
C VAL A 20 9.82 4.88 4.94
N ALA A 21 11.10 4.97 5.30
CA ALA A 21 12.17 5.10 4.32
C ALA A 21 13.50 4.55 4.83
N THR A 22 14.25 3.86 3.96
CA THR A 22 15.62 3.44 4.24
C THR A 22 16.56 4.60 3.91
N PHE A 23 17.41 4.96 4.87
CA PHE A 23 18.40 6.04 4.74
C PHE A 23 19.79 5.43 4.55
N GLU A 24 20.60 6.05 3.69
CA GLU A 24 21.98 5.62 3.42
C GLU A 24 22.05 4.13 3.04
N GLU A 25 21.07 3.64 2.27
CA GLU A 25 21.02 2.23 1.84
C GLU A 25 22.22 1.94 0.92
N PRO A 26 23.06 0.94 1.23
CA PRO A 26 24.15 0.53 0.36
C PRO A 26 23.56 -0.24 -0.82
N VAL A 27 23.67 0.32 -2.03
CA VAL A 27 23.11 -0.31 -3.24
C VAL A 27 24.23 -0.69 -4.21
N LYS A 28 24.11 -1.88 -4.80
CA LYS A 28 24.96 -2.33 -5.90
C LYS A 28 24.54 -1.60 -7.18
N LYS A 29 25.42 -0.76 -7.70
CA LYS A 29 25.24 -0.13 -9.02
C LYS A 29 25.54 -1.13 -10.14
N SER A 30 25.04 -0.83 -11.34
CA SER A 30 25.30 -1.61 -12.56
C SER A 30 26.79 -1.70 -12.94
N ASP A 31 27.64 -0.80 -12.42
CA ASP A 31 29.09 -0.78 -12.62
C ASP A 31 29.88 -1.53 -11.53
N GLY A 32 29.20 -2.20 -10.59
CA GLY A 32 29.82 -2.97 -9.50
C GLY A 32 30.41 -2.11 -8.38
N LYS A 33 30.34 -0.77 -8.45
CA LYS A 33 30.79 0.12 -7.38
C LYS A 33 29.64 0.42 -6.44
N GLY A 34 29.85 0.21 -5.13
CA GLY A 34 28.84 0.56 -4.12
C GLY A 34 28.55 2.06 -4.12
N GLY A 35 27.28 2.43 -3.98
CA GLY A 35 26.82 3.81 -3.77
C GLY A 35 25.85 3.90 -2.60
N PHE A 36 25.66 5.11 -2.08
CA PHE A 36 24.70 5.40 -1.01
C PHE A 36 23.60 6.31 -1.55
N ILE A 37 22.34 5.96 -1.27
CA ILE A 37 21.16 6.79 -1.53
C ILE A 37 20.86 7.59 -0.26
N ASP A 38 20.54 8.88 -0.39
CA ASP A 38 20.15 9.66 0.80
C ASP A 38 18.83 9.16 1.41
N LEU A 39 17.83 8.87 0.57
CA LEU A 39 16.55 8.28 0.98
C LEU A 39 15.95 7.42 -0.13
N LEU A 40 15.55 6.20 0.20
CA LEU A 40 14.72 5.36 -0.64
C LEU A 40 13.40 5.04 0.08
N TRP A 41 12.29 5.41 -0.57
CA TRP A 41 10.96 4.94 -0.24
C TRP A 41 10.46 4.05 -1.37
N LYS A 42 10.58 2.73 -1.18
CA LYS A 42 10.26 1.72 -2.19
C LYS A 42 8.84 1.89 -2.75
N GLY A 43 8.73 1.83 -4.08
CA GLY A 43 7.46 2.02 -4.81
C GLY A 43 6.94 3.47 -4.82
N VAL A 44 7.57 4.41 -4.11
CA VAL A 44 7.07 5.79 -3.97
C VAL A 44 8.07 6.79 -4.51
N VAL A 45 9.18 7.02 -3.80
CA VAL A 45 10.14 8.08 -4.16
C VAL A 45 11.57 7.71 -3.80
N VAL A 46 12.51 8.07 -4.67
CA VAL A 46 13.94 8.13 -4.34
C VAL A 46 14.38 9.58 -4.22
N VAL A 47 15.19 9.90 -3.22
CA VAL A 47 15.70 11.26 -2.99
C VAL A 47 17.23 11.25 -3.00
N GLU A 48 17.82 12.18 -3.77
CA GLU A 48 19.27 12.34 -3.90
C GLU A 48 19.66 13.84 -3.80
N HIS A 49 20.57 14.16 -2.88
CA HIS A 49 21.05 15.51 -2.64
C HIS A 49 22.50 15.70 -3.09
N LYS A 50 22.75 16.79 -3.82
CA LYS A 50 24.11 17.29 -4.09
C LYS A 50 24.39 18.52 -3.24
N SER A 51 25.67 18.83 -3.03
CA SER A 51 26.05 20.09 -2.40
C SER A 51 25.65 21.29 -3.28
N GLY A 52 25.48 22.46 -2.66
CA GLY A 52 25.09 23.73 -3.31
C GLY A 52 25.63 23.95 -4.72
N GLY A 53 24.74 24.22 -5.68
CA GLY A 53 25.09 24.61 -7.06
C GLY A 53 25.60 23.48 -7.95
N LYS A 54 25.61 22.23 -7.48
CA LYS A 54 25.98 21.06 -8.31
C LYS A 54 24.87 20.67 -9.27
N ASN A 55 25.26 19.98 -10.36
CA ASN A 55 24.37 19.58 -11.44
C ASN A 55 23.32 18.53 -10.97
N LEU A 56 22.05 18.94 -10.98
CA LEU A 56 20.90 18.09 -10.62
C LEU A 56 20.56 17.02 -11.64
N THR A 57 20.85 17.22 -12.92
CA THR A 57 20.68 16.18 -13.97
C THR A 57 21.60 14.99 -13.68
N ARG A 58 22.83 15.24 -13.19
CA ARG A 58 23.71 14.16 -12.75
C ARG A 58 23.15 13.43 -11.52
N ALA A 59 22.54 14.15 -10.59
CA ALA A 59 21.89 13.55 -9.42
C ALA A 59 20.71 12.65 -9.83
N PHE A 60 19.91 13.09 -10.80
CA PHE A 60 18.81 12.32 -11.34
C PHE A 60 19.28 11.02 -12.01
N ASN A 61 20.29 11.10 -12.89
CA ASN A 61 20.84 9.90 -13.53
C ASN A 61 21.39 8.92 -12.48
N GLN A 62 22.08 9.43 -11.46
CA GLN A 62 22.55 8.60 -10.35
C GLN A 62 21.40 7.94 -9.60
N ALA A 63 20.29 8.65 -9.36
CA ALA A 63 19.12 8.07 -8.71
C ALA A 63 18.50 6.92 -9.54
N LYS A 64 18.53 7.02 -10.88
CA LYS A 64 18.04 5.94 -11.77
C LYS A 64 18.95 4.72 -11.82
N GLU A 65 20.25 4.87 -11.59
CA GLU A 65 21.20 3.73 -11.55
C GLU A 65 20.81 2.70 -10.48
N TYR A 66 20.09 3.11 -9.43
CA TYR A 66 19.66 2.21 -8.35
C TYR A 66 18.52 1.27 -8.76
N PHE A 67 17.80 1.57 -9.84
CA PHE A 67 16.60 0.84 -10.23
C PHE A 67 16.93 -0.59 -10.65
N SER A 68 18.15 -0.85 -11.16
CA SER A 68 18.59 -2.18 -11.57
C SER A 68 18.67 -3.20 -10.43
N GLY A 69 18.77 -2.74 -9.19
CA GLY A 69 18.84 -3.60 -8.01
C GLY A 69 17.49 -3.84 -7.33
N LEU A 70 16.44 -3.16 -7.77
CA LEU A 70 15.11 -3.23 -7.17
C LEU A 70 14.23 -4.21 -7.94
N LYS A 71 13.34 -4.88 -7.21
CA LYS A 71 12.25 -5.63 -7.82
C LYS A 71 11.33 -4.65 -8.55
N GLU A 72 10.67 -5.11 -9.60
CA GLU A 72 9.77 -4.27 -10.41
C GLU A 72 8.72 -3.55 -9.55
N ARG A 73 8.16 -4.23 -8.55
CA ARG A 73 7.18 -3.68 -7.59
C ARG A 73 7.76 -2.61 -6.63
N ASP A 74 9.07 -2.55 -6.48
CA ASP A 74 9.77 -1.63 -5.57
C ASP A 74 10.31 -0.40 -6.31
N LEU A 75 10.19 -0.36 -7.64
CA LEU A 75 10.62 0.77 -8.46
C LEU A 75 9.85 2.05 -8.06
N PRO A 76 10.55 3.13 -7.67
CA PRO A 76 9.90 4.38 -7.31
C PRO A 76 9.24 5.05 -8.51
N ARG A 77 8.00 5.54 -8.33
CA ARG A 77 7.34 6.43 -9.29
C ARG A 77 8.03 7.80 -9.35
N TYR A 78 8.44 8.34 -8.21
CA TYR A 78 8.99 9.69 -8.12
C TYR A 78 10.52 9.68 -7.94
N VAL A 79 11.20 10.67 -8.54
CA VAL A 79 12.60 10.98 -8.25
C VAL A 79 12.68 12.44 -7.79
N LEU A 80 13.17 12.68 -6.59
CA LEU A 80 13.39 14.02 -6.05
C LEU A 80 14.89 14.28 -5.93
N VAL A 81 15.38 15.33 -6.60
CA VAL A 81 16.77 15.75 -6.47
C VAL A 81 16.87 17.18 -5.98
N SER A 82 17.91 17.46 -5.19
CA SER A 82 18.11 18.77 -4.59
C SER A 82 19.57 19.15 -4.48
N ASP A 83 19.87 20.44 -4.62
CA ASP A 83 21.19 21.01 -4.36
C ASP A 83 21.17 21.95 -3.16
N PHE A 84 20.16 21.84 -2.28
CA PHE A 84 19.89 22.74 -1.15
C PHE A 84 19.46 24.17 -1.53
N ALA A 85 19.44 24.52 -2.82
CA ALA A 85 18.89 25.79 -3.31
C ALA A 85 17.62 25.56 -4.14
N ARG A 86 17.54 24.44 -4.85
CA ARG A 86 16.47 24.09 -5.78
C ARG A 86 16.07 22.63 -5.63
N PHE A 87 14.78 22.37 -5.74
CA PHE A 87 14.25 21.03 -5.97
C PHE A 87 14.02 20.79 -7.46
N ARG A 88 14.19 19.54 -7.87
CA ARG A 88 13.57 18.96 -9.06
C ARG A 88 12.87 17.67 -8.69
N LEU A 89 11.56 17.64 -8.90
CA LEU A 89 10.71 16.46 -8.74
C LEU A 89 10.36 15.93 -10.12
N TYR A 90 10.60 14.64 -10.34
CA TYR A 90 10.22 13.91 -11.54
C TYR A 90 9.13 12.91 -11.18
N ASP A 91 8.03 12.91 -11.95
CA ASP A 91 7.04 11.83 -11.98
C ASP A 91 7.36 10.95 -13.18
N LEU A 92 7.86 9.73 -12.94
CA LEU A 92 8.33 8.84 -13.99
C LEU A 92 7.19 8.17 -14.77
N ASP A 93 6.02 8.04 -14.16
CA ASP A 93 4.85 7.43 -14.79
C ASP A 93 4.18 8.43 -15.73
N GLU A 94 4.05 9.69 -15.30
CA GLU A 94 3.45 10.76 -16.10
C GLU A 94 4.46 11.51 -16.98
N GLY A 95 5.76 11.25 -16.82
CA GLY A 95 6.83 11.92 -17.56
C GLY A 95 6.95 13.42 -17.25
N GLN A 96 6.49 13.86 -16.08
CA GLN A 96 6.46 15.27 -15.68
C GLN A 96 7.70 15.65 -14.86
N GLU A 97 8.15 16.89 -15.04
CA GLU A 97 9.26 17.49 -14.26
C GLU A 97 8.82 18.83 -13.68
N HIS A 98 9.06 19.02 -12.39
CA HIS A 98 8.84 20.28 -11.69
C HIS A 98 10.13 20.74 -11.02
N ALA A 99 10.59 21.94 -11.39
CA ALA A 99 11.80 22.55 -10.82
C ALA A 99 11.46 23.88 -10.16
N PHE A 100 11.83 24.06 -8.88
CA PHE A 100 11.57 25.30 -8.16
C PHE A 100 12.60 25.56 -7.04
N PRO A 101 12.83 26.83 -6.65
CA PRO A 101 13.68 27.15 -5.51
C PRO A 101 13.12 26.58 -4.21
N LEU A 102 14.00 26.08 -3.32
CA LEU A 102 13.59 25.50 -2.03
C LEU A 102 12.74 26.47 -1.18
N LYS A 103 13.04 27.77 -1.23
CA LYS A 103 12.25 28.82 -0.56
C LYS A 103 10.78 28.86 -0.98
N ASP A 104 10.46 28.39 -2.17
CA ASP A 104 9.10 28.36 -2.73
C ASP A 104 8.42 27.00 -2.48
N LEU A 105 8.99 26.12 -1.65
CA LEU A 105 8.39 24.82 -1.30
C LEU A 105 6.95 24.97 -0.79
N HIS A 106 6.69 25.96 0.06
CA HIS A 106 5.34 26.24 0.60
C HIS A 106 4.29 26.52 -0.50
N LYS A 107 4.69 27.04 -1.66
CA LYS A 107 3.80 27.25 -2.82
C LYS A 107 3.57 25.98 -3.63
N ASN A 108 4.47 25.01 -3.49
CA ASN A 108 4.54 23.79 -4.29
C ASN A 108 4.21 22.52 -3.49
N VAL A 109 3.74 22.64 -2.23
CA VAL A 109 3.44 21.50 -1.34
C VAL A 109 2.49 20.49 -1.99
N ARG A 110 1.56 20.96 -2.83
CA ARG A 110 0.61 20.10 -3.57
C ARG A 110 1.30 19.05 -4.47
N LEU A 111 2.49 19.36 -5.00
CA LEU A 111 3.27 18.40 -5.80
C LEU A 111 3.71 17.17 -4.99
N PHE A 112 3.71 17.29 -3.66
CA PHE A 112 4.08 16.23 -2.72
C PHE A 112 2.87 15.58 -2.07
N GLY A 113 1.67 15.75 -2.62
CA GLY A 113 0.45 15.08 -2.14
C GLY A 113 0.60 13.56 -2.06
N PHE A 114 1.41 12.98 -2.96
CA PHE A 114 1.76 11.56 -2.95
C PHE A 114 2.45 11.11 -1.65
N ILE A 115 3.07 12.01 -0.87
CA ILE A 115 3.67 11.70 0.44
C ILE A 115 2.59 11.58 1.52
N ALA A 116 1.54 12.41 1.44
CA ALA A 116 0.50 12.46 2.45
C ALA A 116 -0.61 11.40 2.24
N GLY A 117 -0.66 10.73 1.08
CA GLY A 117 -1.65 9.69 0.79
C GLY A 117 -3.07 10.22 0.49
N TYR A 118 -3.31 11.53 0.65
CA TYR A 118 -4.58 12.17 0.37
C TYR A 118 -4.71 12.50 -1.12
N GLU A 119 -5.11 11.53 -1.94
CA GLU A 119 -5.78 11.81 -3.20
C GLU A 119 -7.26 11.44 -3.08
N THR A 120 -8.08 12.35 -2.56
CA THR A 120 -9.54 12.25 -2.71
C THR A 120 -9.91 12.46 -4.18
N ARG A 121 -10.28 11.37 -4.87
CA ARG A 121 -10.86 11.41 -6.22
C ARG A 121 -12.06 10.46 -6.31
N PHE A 122 -12.97 10.77 -7.22
CA PHE A 122 -14.14 9.95 -7.53
C PHE A 122 -13.74 8.70 -8.32
N PHE A 123 -14.25 7.54 -7.91
CA PHE A 123 -13.94 6.25 -8.51
C PHE A 123 -14.95 5.88 -9.59
N GLY A 124 -14.45 5.37 -10.72
CA GLY A 124 -15.27 4.64 -11.70
C GLY A 124 -15.16 3.13 -11.45
N GLU A 125 -16.26 2.39 -11.58
CA GLU A 125 -16.28 0.92 -11.38
C GLU A 125 -15.33 0.16 -12.33
N GLN A 126 -15.03 0.72 -13.50
CA GLN A 126 -14.12 0.17 -14.51
C GLN A 126 -12.70 0.76 -14.46
N ASP A 127 -12.30 1.41 -13.35
CA ASP A 127 -10.92 1.87 -13.21
C ASP A 127 -9.96 0.67 -13.36
N PRO A 128 -8.95 0.73 -14.25
CA PRO A 128 -7.93 -0.31 -14.39
C PRO A 128 -7.31 -0.76 -13.06
N VAL A 129 -7.24 0.13 -12.06
CA VAL A 129 -6.74 -0.19 -10.72
C VAL A 129 -7.62 -1.25 -10.03
N ASN A 130 -8.95 -1.19 -10.21
CA ASN A 130 -9.86 -2.19 -9.63
C ASN A 130 -9.64 -3.57 -10.27
N ILE A 131 -9.47 -3.62 -11.60
CA ILE A 131 -9.26 -4.89 -12.30
C ILE A 131 -7.95 -5.54 -11.83
N ALA A 132 -6.86 -4.78 -11.79
CA ALA A 132 -5.57 -5.26 -11.32
C ALA A 132 -5.60 -5.76 -9.87
N ALA A 133 -6.35 -5.09 -9.00
CA ALA A 133 -6.52 -5.50 -7.61
C ALA A 133 -7.27 -6.83 -7.48
N ALA A 134 -8.37 -6.99 -8.22
CA ALA A 134 -9.16 -8.22 -8.20
C ALA A 134 -8.35 -9.40 -8.75
N GLU A 135 -7.59 -9.20 -9.84
CA GLU A 135 -6.72 -10.22 -10.42
C GLU A 135 -5.61 -10.67 -9.45
N LYS A 136 -4.95 -9.73 -8.76
CA LYS A 136 -3.89 -10.08 -7.80
C LYS A 136 -4.42 -10.83 -6.58
N LEU A 137 -5.53 -10.39 -5.99
CA LEU A 137 -6.16 -11.13 -4.88
C LEU A 137 -6.74 -12.47 -5.32
N GLY A 138 -7.34 -12.55 -6.51
CA GLY A 138 -7.80 -13.81 -7.11
C GLY A 138 -6.66 -14.80 -7.33
N LYS A 139 -5.49 -14.32 -7.77
CA LYS A 139 -4.28 -15.16 -7.87
C LYS A 139 -3.84 -15.70 -6.51
N LEU A 140 -3.88 -14.89 -5.45
CA LEU A 140 -3.54 -15.33 -4.09
C LEU A 140 -4.57 -16.35 -3.57
N HIS A 141 -5.86 -16.14 -3.83
CA HIS A 141 -6.93 -17.08 -3.55
C HIS A 141 -6.65 -18.45 -4.18
N ASP A 142 -6.36 -18.48 -5.48
CA ASP A 142 -6.13 -19.73 -6.22
C ASP A 142 -4.89 -20.47 -5.73
N GLN A 143 -3.84 -19.73 -5.37
CA GLN A 143 -2.63 -20.28 -4.76
C GLN A 143 -2.91 -20.96 -3.42
N LEU A 144 -3.65 -20.30 -2.52
CA LEU A 144 -4.03 -20.87 -1.23
C LEU A 144 -4.96 -22.09 -1.40
N THR A 145 -5.90 -22.02 -2.35
CA THR A 145 -6.77 -23.16 -2.71
C THR A 145 -5.94 -24.36 -3.18
N ALA A 146 -4.93 -24.13 -4.02
CA ALA A 146 -4.09 -25.19 -4.58
C ALA A 146 -3.27 -25.95 -3.52
N VAL A 147 -2.96 -25.32 -2.38
CA VAL A 147 -2.28 -25.99 -1.24
C VAL A 147 -3.26 -26.53 -0.19
N GLY A 148 -4.56 -26.50 -0.50
CA GLY A 148 -5.59 -27.10 0.34
C GLY A 148 -6.20 -26.16 1.38
N TYR A 149 -5.92 -24.85 1.35
CA TYR A 149 -6.60 -23.87 2.19
C TYR A 149 -7.83 -23.35 1.44
N HIS A 150 -9.04 -23.75 1.83
CA HIS A 150 -10.26 -23.54 1.05
C HIS A 150 -11.50 -23.30 1.91
N GLY A 151 -12.62 -22.95 1.25
CA GLY A 151 -13.91 -22.76 1.89
C GLY A 151 -13.95 -21.53 2.80
N HIS A 152 -14.82 -21.57 3.81
CA HIS A 152 -15.07 -20.44 4.72
C HIS A 152 -13.78 -19.78 5.26
N TYR A 153 -12.80 -20.59 5.69
CA TYR A 153 -11.56 -20.04 6.24
C TYR A 153 -10.73 -19.27 5.22
N LEU A 154 -10.68 -19.72 3.96
CA LEU A 154 -10.01 -18.98 2.89
C LEU A 154 -10.70 -17.63 2.64
N GLU A 155 -12.03 -17.62 2.59
CA GLU A 155 -12.79 -16.41 2.35
C GLU A 155 -12.55 -15.37 3.46
N VAL A 156 -12.66 -15.79 4.73
CA VAL A 156 -12.41 -14.89 5.87
C VAL A 156 -10.95 -14.43 5.88
N PHE A 157 -10.00 -15.32 5.57
CA PHE A 157 -8.58 -14.97 5.50
C PHE A 157 -8.29 -13.90 4.44
N LEU A 158 -8.85 -14.04 3.23
CA LEU A 158 -8.70 -13.04 2.17
C LEU A 158 -9.34 -11.72 2.50
N VAL A 159 -10.53 -11.71 3.12
CA VAL A 159 -11.18 -10.47 3.57
C VAL A 159 -10.32 -9.77 4.63
N ARG A 160 -9.65 -10.51 5.52
CA ARG A 160 -8.70 -9.93 6.49
C ARG A 160 -7.47 -9.32 5.82
N LEU A 161 -6.91 -9.99 4.82
CA LEU A 161 -5.78 -9.43 4.06
C LEU A 161 -6.20 -8.17 3.29
N LEU A 162 -7.36 -8.20 2.64
CA LEU A 162 -7.94 -7.05 1.95
C LEU A 162 -8.16 -5.87 2.90
N PHE A 163 -8.64 -6.14 4.12
CA PHE A 163 -8.72 -5.12 5.16
C PHE A 163 -7.35 -4.52 5.48
N CYS A 164 -6.32 -5.34 5.69
CA CYS A 164 -4.98 -4.83 6.01
C CYS A 164 -4.39 -3.97 4.88
N LEU A 165 -4.60 -4.38 3.63
CA LEU A 165 -4.19 -3.63 2.43
C LEU A 165 -4.90 -2.27 2.35
N PHE A 166 -6.21 -2.25 2.60
CA PHE A 166 -6.97 -1.00 2.64
C PHE A 166 -6.56 -0.10 3.82
N ALA A 167 -6.28 -0.70 4.98
CA ALA A 167 -5.99 0.01 6.22
C ALA A 167 -4.70 0.85 6.16
N GLU A 168 -3.64 0.34 5.52
CA GLU A 168 -2.37 1.08 5.38
C GLU A 168 -2.43 2.26 4.39
N ASP A 169 -3.36 2.24 3.44
CA ASP A 169 -3.56 3.32 2.48
C ASP A 169 -4.62 4.35 2.90
N ASN A 170 -5.44 4.03 3.91
CA ASN A 170 -6.52 4.90 4.41
C ASN A 170 -6.26 5.43 5.83
N SER A 171 -5.00 5.48 6.26
CA SER A 171 -4.58 6.02 7.57
C SER A 171 -5.16 5.30 8.79
N ILE A 172 -5.62 4.06 8.65
CA ILE A 172 -5.98 3.19 9.78
C ILE A 172 -4.69 2.60 10.36
N PHE A 173 -3.79 2.15 9.49
CA PHE A 173 -2.42 1.80 9.85
C PHE A 173 -1.47 2.92 9.44
N GLU A 174 -0.26 2.90 9.99
CA GLU A 174 0.81 3.71 9.42
C GLU A 174 1.06 3.27 7.97
N ARG A 175 1.49 4.21 7.13
CA ARG A 175 1.67 3.95 5.70
C ARG A 175 2.74 2.88 5.48
N GLN A 176 2.43 1.88 4.65
CA GLN A 176 3.25 0.68 4.41
C GLN A 176 3.51 -0.19 5.65
N GLN A 177 2.82 0.01 6.77
CA GLN A 177 3.08 -0.75 7.99
C GLN A 177 2.83 -2.26 7.81
N PHE A 178 1.80 -2.63 7.06
CA PHE A 178 1.49 -4.04 6.80
C PHE A 178 2.50 -4.65 5.82
N ARG A 179 2.82 -3.91 4.75
CA ARG A 179 3.90 -4.28 3.82
C ARG A 179 5.23 -4.51 4.52
N GLU A 180 5.69 -3.54 5.32
CA GLU A 180 6.97 -3.61 6.02
C GLU A 180 7.01 -4.77 7.02
N LEU A 181 5.90 -5.05 7.71
CA LEU A 181 5.81 -6.22 8.59
C LEU A 181 6.12 -7.50 7.80
N ILE A 182 5.51 -7.68 6.62
CA ILE A 182 5.78 -8.85 5.78
C ILE A 182 7.22 -8.83 5.27
N GLU A 183 7.70 -7.72 4.72
CA GLU A 183 9.04 -7.62 4.13
C GLU A 183 10.15 -7.90 5.15
N LEU A 184 10.03 -7.34 6.36
CA LEU A 184 11.10 -7.34 7.36
C LEU A 184 11.00 -8.49 8.36
N ARG A 185 9.79 -9.06 8.57
CA ARG A 185 9.54 -10.05 9.64
C ARG A 185 9.07 -11.40 9.15
N SER A 186 9.08 -11.65 7.84
CA SER A 186 8.90 -12.98 7.26
C SER A 186 10.09 -13.39 6.40
N ALA A 187 10.45 -14.66 6.46
CA ALA A 187 11.48 -15.28 5.63
C ALA A 187 11.13 -15.17 4.14
N GLU A 188 12.15 -14.98 3.29
CA GLU A 188 11.94 -14.88 1.84
C GLU A 188 11.30 -16.12 1.21
N ASP A 189 11.45 -17.28 1.84
CA ASP A 189 10.85 -18.54 1.37
C ASP A 189 9.37 -18.68 1.76
N GLY A 190 8.82 -17.75 2.54
CA GLY A 190 7.42 -17.72 2.97
C GLY A 190 7.07 -18.65 4.13
N SER A 191 8.03 -19.41 4.66
CA SER A 191 7.78 -20.50 5.62
C SER A 191 7.13 -20.06 6.94
N ASP A 192 7.38 -18.83 7.39
CA ASP A 192 6.90 -18.26 8.66
C ASP A 192 5.73 -17.26 8.49
N LEU A 193 5.35 -16.94 7.25
CA LEU A 193 4.40 -15.87 6.96
C LEU A 193 3.00 -16.14 7.54
N ALA A 194 2.51 -17.38 7.48
CA ALA A 194 1.20 -17.73 8.04
C ALA A 194 1.14 -17.49 9.55
N ALA A 195 2.21 -17.83 10.27
CA ALA A 195 2.29 -17.63 11.72
C ALA A 195 2.37 -16.15 12.08
N LEU A 196 3.13 -15.36 11.30
CA LEU A 196 3.20 -13.91 11.44
C LEU A 196 1.82 -13.27 11.25
N LEU A 197 1.09 -13.66 10.20
CA LEU A 197 -0.26 -13.14 9.91
C LEU A 197 -1.27 -13.54 10.98
N ALA A 198 -1.21 -14.77 11.50
CA ALA A 198 -2.06 -15.20 12.60
C ALA A 198 -1.83 -14.37 13.87
N ASN A 199 -0.57 -14.10 14.21
CA ASN A 199 -0.22 -13.23 15.33
C ASN A 199 -0.73 -11.79 15.12
N LEU A 200 -0.54 -11.24 13.91
CA LEU A 200 -1.11 -9.93 13.56
C LEU A 200 -2.63 -9.91 13.75
N PHE A 201 -3.37 -10.88 13.20
CA PHE A 201 -4.83 -10.93 13.31
C PHE A 201 -5.31 -11.03 14.75
N GLN A 202 -4.58 -11.75 15.61
CA GLN A 202 -4.86 -11.77 17.04
C GLN A 202 -4.67 -10.37 17.68
N VAL A 203 -3.61 -9.66 17.32
CA VAL A 203 -3.32 -8.31 17.83
C VAL A 203 -4.34 -7.28 17.35
N LEU A 204 -4.81 -7.37 16.11
CA LEU A 204 -5.92 -6.56 15.58
C LEU A 204 -7.24 -6.81 16.33
N ASN A 205 -7.40 -7.99 16.95
CA ASN A 205 -8.53 -8.36 17.79
C ASN A 205 -8.26 -8.18 19.31
N THR A 206 -7.10 -7.67 19.72
CA THR A 206 -6.74 -7.53 21.14
C THR A 206 -6.58 -6.05 21.51
N PRO A 207 -7.43 -5.52 22.42
CA PRO A 207 -7.30 -4.17 22.95
C PRO A 207 -5.89 -3.89 23.49
N PRO A 208 -5.34 -2.66 23.34
CA PRO A 208 -3.95 -2.37 23.72
C PRO A 208 -3.61 -2.71 25.18
N ASP A 209 -4.54 -2.48 26.11
CA ASP A 209 -4.42 -2.77 27.55
C ASP A 209 -4.39 -4.28 27.88
N LYS A 210 -4.84 -5.12 26.95
CA LYS A 210 -4.88 -6.59 27.08
C LYS A 210 -3.75 -7.29 26.32
N ARG A 211 -2.89 -6.54 25.61
CA ARG A 211 -1.74 -7.11 24.90
C ARG A 211 -0.66 -7.55 25.89
N LEU A 212 0.12 -8.56 25.49
CA LEU A 212 1.25 -9.03 26.28
C LEU A 212 2.31 -7.91 26.39
N LYS A 213 2.86 -7.72 27.59
CA LYS A 213 3.81 -6.63 27.88
C LYS A 213 5.15 -6.74 27.13
N ASN A 214 5.49 -7.94 26.67
CA ASN A 214 6.69 -8.26 25.91
C ASN A 214 6.39 -8.57 24.43
N LEU A 215 5.21 -8.19 23.93
CA LEU A 215 4.87 -8.30 22.52
C LEU A 215 5.85 -7.46 21.68
N ASP A 216 6.24 -7.97 20.52
CA ASP A 216 7.13 -7.27 19.59
C ASP A 216 6.58 -5.87 19.23
N GLU A 217 7.42 -4.84 19.33
CA GLU A 217 7.03 -3.44 19.13
C GLU A 217 6.48 -3.12 17.73
N GLN A 218 6.85 -3.89 16.70
CA GLN A 218 6.31 -3.69 15.35
C GLN A 218 4.88 -4.20 15.27
N ILE A 219 4.61 -5.37 15.83
CA ILE A 219 3.26 -5.94 15.88
C ILE A 219 2.37 -5.16 16.86
N ALA A 220 2.90 -4.79 18.02
CA ALA A 220 2.17 -4.02 19.03
C ALA A 220 1.74 -2.62 18.55
N ALA A 221 2.37 -2.08 17.51
CA ALA A 221 2.04 -0.79 16.92
C ALA A 221 0.81 -0.82 16.01
N PHE A 222 0.24 -1.98 15.69
CA PHE A 222 -1.00 -2.04 14.94
C PHE A 222 -2.20 -1.67 15.82
N GLU A 223 -3.15 -0.93 15.24
CA GLU A 223 -4.34 -0.50 15.94
C GLU A 223 -5.25 -1.68 16.34
N TYR A 224 -6.03 -1.47 17.40
CA TYR A 224 -7.12 -2.39 17.72
C TYR A 224 -8.32 -2.06 16.83
N ILE A 225 -8.66 -2.98 15.93
CA ILE A 225 -9.73 -2.77 14.95
C ILE A 225 -11.10 -3.14 15.53
N ASN A 226 -11.13 -4.16 16.40
CA ASN A 226 -12.38 -4.76 16.89
C ASN A 226 -13.28 -5.27 15.74
N GLY A 227 -14.43 -5.86 16.10
CA GLY A 227 -15.45 -6.30 15.17
C GLY A 227 -15.39 -7.80 14.86
N ARG A 228 -16.48 -8.31 14.27
CA ARG A 228 -16.62 -9.74 13.96
C ARG A 228 -15.55 -10.26 12.99
N LEU A 229 -14.91 -9.38 12.21
CA LEU A 229 -13.96 -9.77 11.16
C LEU A 229 -12.74 -10.53 11.71
N PHE A 230 -12.16 -10.09 12.84
CA PHE A 230 -10.96 -10.71 13.44
C PHE A 230 -11.28 -11.63 14.63
N ALA A 231 -12.56 -11.79 14.98
CA ALA A 231 -12.98 -12.56 16.14
C ALA A 231 -12.80 -14.07 15.99
N GLU A 232 -12.98 -14.59 14.78
CA GLU A 232 -12.89 -16.03 14.49
C GLU A 232 -11.42 -16.49 14.47
N ALA A 233 -11.13 -17.58 15.19
CA ALA A 233 -9.85 -18.27 15.07
C ALA A 233 -9.82 -19.07 13.76
N LEU A 234 -8.88 -18.76 12.88
CA LEU A 234 -8.70 -19.47 11.61
C LEU A 234 -7.58 -20.51 11.76
N PRO A 235 -7.69 -21.68 11.09
CA PRO A 235 -6.55 -22.57 10.94
C PRO A 235 -5.41 -21.86 10.21
N LEU A 236 -4.17 -22.23 10.51
CA LEU A 236 -3.01 -21.67 9.83
C LEU A 236 -3.01 -22.08 8.35
N ALA A 237 -2.80 -21.11 7.48
CA ALA A 237 -2.44 -21.35 6.09
C ALA A 237 -0.98 -21.81 5.98
N ALA A 238 -0.52 -22.11 4.77
CA ALA A 238 0.88 -22.32 4.44
C ALA A 238 1.25 -21.45 3.24
N PHE A 239 2.44 -20.86 3.26
CA PHE A 239 2.95 -20.02 2.19
C PHE A 239 4.27 -20.57 1.69
N ASP A 240 4.47 -20.44 0.37
CA ASP A 240 5.78 -20.56 -0.25
C ASP A 240 6.30 -19.17 -0.68
N ARG A 241 7.51 -19.14 -1.26
CA ARG A 241 8.13 -17.92 -1.81
C ARG A 241 7.19 -17.22 -2.78
N LYS A 242 6.51 -17.94 -3.66
CA LYS A 242 5.66 -17.36 -4.71
C LYS A 242 4.41 -16.71 -4.12
N MET A 243 3.81 -17.33 -3.11
CA MET A 243 2.65 -16.78 -2.40
C MET A 243 3.01 -15.54 -1.60
N ARG A 244 4.16 -15.57 -0.89
CA ARG A 244 4.69 -14.39 -0.19
C ARG A 244 4.90 -13.22 -1.16
N GLU A 245 5.53 -13.47 -2.29
CA GLU A 245 5.75 -12.43 -3.31
C GLU A 245 4.42 -11.93 -3.89
N THR A 246 3.44 -12.81 -4.10
CA THR A 246 2.11 -12.40 -4.58
C THR A 246 1.38 -11.50 -3.57
N LEU A 247 1.48 -11.78 -2.27
CA LEU A 247 0.94 -10.91 -1.22
C LEU A 247 1.67 -9.55 -1.18
N LEU A 248 3.00 -9.53 -1.27
CA LEU A 248 3.76 -8.28 -1.37
C LEU A 248 3.39 -7.47 -2.62
N ASP A 249 3.17 -8.13 -3.76
CA ASP A 249 2.70 -7.48 -4.98
C ASP A 249 1.29 -6.89 -4.86
N CYS A 250 0.48 -7.32 -3.88
CA CYS A 250 -0.81 -6.70 -3.57
C CYS A 250 -0.61 -5.38 -2.78
N THR A 251 0.39 -5.30 -1.91
CA THR A 251 0.69 -4.11 -1.09
C THR A 251 1.21 -2.92 -1.90
N THR A 252 1.54 -3.11 -3.18
CA THR A 252 2.06 -2.03 -4.04
C THR A 252 0.96 -1.29 -4.79
N LEU A 253 -0.27 -1.81 -4.75
CA LEU A 253 -1.43 -1.10 -5.26
C LEU A 253 -1.83 -0.01 -4.27
N ASN A 254 -2.38 1.08 -4.79
CA ASN A 254 -2.98 2.12 -3.94
C ASN A 254 -4.45 1.76 -3.67
N TRP A 255 -4.72 1.14 -2.53
CA TRP A 255 -6.04 0.69 -2.10
C TRP A 255 -6.98 1.82 -1.68
N SER A 256 -6.46 3.03 -1.43
CA SER A 256 -7.32 4.22 -1.33
C SER A 256 -8.02 4.55 -2.64
N ARG A 257 -7.48 4.06 -3.78
CA ARG A 257 -8.06 4.28 -5.11
C ARG A 257 -9.05 3.21 -5.56
N ILE A 258 -9.29 2.21 -4.72
CA ILE A 258 -10.09 1.04 -5.09
C ILE A 258 -11.53 1.26 -4.66
N SER A 259 -12.45 1.16 -5.61
CA SER A 259 -13.88 1.27 -5.35
C SER A 259 -14.38 0.05 -4.56
N PRO A 260 -15.36 0.20 -3.65
CA PRO A 260 -16.08 -0.92 -3.05
C PRO A 260 -16.66 -1.92 -4.07
N ALA A 261 -16.86 -1.51 -5.33
CA ALA A 261 -17.24 -2.43 -6.40
C ALA A 261 -16.25 -3.60 -6.60
N ILE A 262 -14.99 -3.44 -6.17
CA ILE A 262 -13.97 -4.51 -6.12
C ILE A 262 -14.47 -5.73 -5.37
N PHE A 263 -15.23 -5.55 -4.28
CA PHE A 263 -15.70 -6.66 -3.45
C PHE A 263 -16.61 -7.55 -4.30
N GLY A 264 -17.49 -6.93 -5.08
CA GLY A 264 -18.34 -7.63 -6.04
C GLY A 264 -17.55 -8.46 -7.04
N ALA A 265 -16.58 -7.83 -7.71
CA ALA A 265 -15.75 -8.50 -8.71
C ALA A 265 -14.90 -9.64 -8.08
N LEU A 266 -14.31 -9.41 -6.91
CA LEU A 266 -13.51 -10.39 -6.18
C LEU A 266 -14.36 -11.59 -5.75
N PHE A 267 -15.49 -11.37 -5.09
CA PHE A 267 -16.39 -12.46 -4.70
C PHE A 267 -16.88 -13.23 -5.92
N GLN A 268 -17.16 -12.54 -7.03
CA GLN A 268 -17.55 -13.19 -8.28
C GLN A 268 -16.43 -13.98 -8.95
N SER A 269 -15.16 -13.55 -8.82
CA SER A 269 -14.02 -14.22 -9.44
C SER A 269 -13.58 -15.47 -8.68
N ILE A 270 -13.74 -15.48 -7.36
CA ILE A 270 -13.36 -16.61 -6.50
C ILE A 270 -14.43 -17.70 -6.43
N MET A 271 -15.70 -17.37 -6.70
CA MET A 271 -16.77 -18.38 -6.76
C MET A 271 -16.73 -19.21 -8.04
N ASP A 272 -16.86 -20.53 -7.89
CA ASP A 272 -17.05 -21.45 -9.02
C ASP A 272 -18.23 -21.02 -9.91
N LYS A 273 -18.06 -21.10 -11.24
CA LYS A 273 -19.07 -20.64 -12.23
C LYS A 273 -20.46 -21.26 -12.01
N LYS A 274 -20.53 -22.52 -11.58
CA LYS A 274 -21.79 -23.24 -11.32
C LYS A 274 -22.42 -22.77 -10.01
N ALA A 275 -21.63 -22.59 -8.96
CA ALA A 275 -22.09 -22.02 -7.69
C ALA A 275 -22.60 -20.59 -7.87
N ARG A 276 -21.88 -19.75 -8.62
CA ARG A 276 -22.26 -18.36 -8.92
C ARG A 276 -23.61 -18.27 -9.64
N ARG A 277 -23.85 -19.13 -10.64
CA ARG A 277 -25.12 -19.18 -11.38
C ARG A 277 -26.26 -19.68 -10.51
N ASN A 278 -26.02 -20.71 -9.68
CA ASN A 278 -27.05 -21.30 -8.83
C ASN A 278 -27.47 -20.38 -7.68
N LEU A 279 -26.53 -19.63 -7.10
CA LEU A 279 -26.80 -18.71 -5.99
C LEU A 279 -27.29 -17.33 -6.47
N GLY A 280 -27.32 -17.08 -7.78
CA GLY A 280 -27.64 -15.76 -8.32
C GLY A 280 -26.68 -14.68 -7.82
N ALA A 281 -25.43 -15.05 -7.51
CA ALA A 281 -24.46 -14.19 -6.84
C ALA A 281 -23.82 -13.20 -7.84
N HIS A 282 -24.68 -12.33 -8.36
CA HIS A 282 -24.34 -11.24 -9.24
C HIS A 282 -24.23 -9.96 -8.42
N TYR A 283 -23.02 -9.39 -8.39
CA TYR A 283 -22.83 -8.08 -7.80
C TYR A 283 -23.74 -7.06 -8.51
N THR A 284 -24.46 -6.28 -7.72
CA THR A 284 -25.29 -5.18 -8.23
C THR A 284 -24.43 -3.93 -8.27
N ILE A 285 -24.17 -3.42 -9.48
CA ILE A 285 -23.39 -2.20 -9.68
C ILE A 285 -24.05 -0.98 -9.01
N GLU A 286 -23.24 -0.03 -8.56
CA GLU A 286 -23.66 1.16 -7.84
C GLU A 286 -24.73 1.93 -8.59
N GLY A 287 -24.59 2.06 -9.91
CA GLY A 287 -25.60 2.72 -10.75
C GLY A 287 -26.98 2.08 -10.67
N ASN A 288 -27.06 0.75 -10.51
CA ASN A 288 -28.33 0.04 -10.33
C ASN A 288 -28.85 0.16 -8.89
N ILE A 289 -27.95 0.18 -7.89
CA ILE A 289 -28.30 0.47 -6.50
C ILE A 289 -28.94 1.86 -6.42
N LEU A 290 -28.30 2.88 -7.00
CA LEU A 290 -28.80 4.26 -7.00
C LEU A 290 -30.14 4.40 -7.73
N LYS A 291 -30.37 3.67 -8.84
CA LYS A 291 -31.67 3.65 -9.52
C LYS A 291 -32.79 3.13 -8.62
N ALA A 292 -32.50 2.21 -7.71
CA ALA A 292 -33.47 1.72 -6.74
C ALA A 292 -33.61 2.67 -5.54
N LEU A 293 -32.49 3.13 -4.95
CA LEU A 293 -32.51 3.93 -3.72
C LEU A 293 -33.03 5.36 -3.92
N ARG A 294 -32.72 6.00 -5.07
CA ARG A 294 -33.13 7.38 -5.38
C ARG A 294 -34.64 7.60 -5.23
N PRO A 295 -35.49 6.91 -6.01
CA PRO A 295 -36.93 7.07 -5.87
C PRO A 295 -37.50 6.42 -4.60
N LEU A 296 -36.76 5.53 -3.93
CA LEU A 296 -37.25 4.85 -2.73
C LEU A 296 -37.22 5.74 -1.49
N PHE A 297 -36.16 6.55 -1.33
CA PHE A 297 -36.03 7.49 -0.21
C PHE A 297 -34.95 8.56 -0.40
N LEU A 298 -33.94 8.36 -1.27
CA LEU A 298 -32.77 9.23 -1.30
C LEU A 298 -33.11 10.64 -1.83
N ASP A 299 -34.02 10.72 -2.82
CA ASP A 299 -34.41 12.00 -3.41
C ASP A 299 -35.27 12.82 -2.43
N ASP A 300 -36.19 12.16 -1.71
CA ASP A 300 -37.00 12.79 -0.66
C ASP A 300 -36.15 13.31 0.49
N LEU A 301 -35.18 12.51 0.97
CA LEU A 301 -34.24 12.95 2.01
C LEU A 301 -33.41 14.15 1.55
N ARG A 302 -32.97 14.20 0.29
CA ARG A 302 -32.21 15.35 -0.22
C ARG A 302 -33.04 16.62 -0.24
N ALA A 303 -34.30 16.52 -0.66
CA ALA A 303 -35.22 17.65 -0.68
C ALA A 303 -35.56 18.18 0.73
N GLU A 304 -35.49 17.35 1.77
CA GLU A 304 -35.70 17.77 3.16
C GLU A 304 -34.54 18.61 3.74
N PHE A 305 -33.34 18.47 3.18
CA PHE A 305 -32.12 19.17 3.64
C PHE A 305 -31.64 20.28 2.68
N GLU A 306 -32.43 20.64 1.66
CA GLU A 306 -32.26 21.83 0.79
C GLU A 306 -33.24 22.95 1.19
#